data_AF-R9LPU0-F1
#
_entry.id   AF-R9LPU0-F1
#
_cell.length_a   1.000
_cell.length_b   1.000
_cell.length_c   1.000
_cell.angle_alpha   90.00
_cell.angle_beta   90.00
_cell.angle_gamma   90.00
#
_symmetry.space_group_name_H-M   'P 1'
#
loop_
_entity.id
_entity.type
_entity.pdbx_description
1 polymer ?
#
loop_
_entity_poly.entity_id
_entity_poly.type
_entity_poly.pdbx_seq_one_letter_code
_entity_poly.pdbx_strand_id
1 'polypeptide(L)'
;MVLFLWYNFHMEQGIRTEQLLKKYTTYREGVQAIEQEVACGTLVPIKSSGSNEKNPPLYNRYRIVKPKKDTLKYKIELMESLPGPLDPSYYLHHFSQYEKDRPYVLKMIRFFSLADVDALLSEAVSFIHLHIEQETLF
;
A
#
# COMPACT_ATOMS: atom_id res chain seq x y z
N MET A 1 5.86 -14.57 -6.78
CA MET A 1 5.88 -14.03 -8.16
C MET A 1 4.60 -14.34 -8.95
N VAL A 2 4.09 -15.59 -8.93
CA VAL A 2 2.88 -16.02 -9.67
C VAL A 2 1.59 -15.25 -9.27
N LEU A 3 1.35 -15.04 -7.98
CA LEU A 3 0.19 -14.27 -7.48
C LEU A 3 0.19 -12.81 -7.96
N PHE A 4 1.37 -12.19 -8.07
CA PHE A 4 1.52 -10.79 -8.46
C PHE A 4 1.29 -10.60 -9.97
N LEU A 5 1.78 -11.53 -10.80
CA LEU A 5 1.54 -11.53 -12.25
C LEU A 5 0.09 -11.89 -12.59
N TRP A 6 -0.50 -12.86 -11.90
CA TRP A 6 -1.93 -13.20 -12.01
C TRP A 6 -2.80 -11.99 -11.67
N TYR A 7 -2.44 -11.26 -10.62
CA TYR A 7 -3.14 -10.06 -10.18
C TYR A 7 -3.07 -8.92 -11.22
N ASN A 8 -1.87 -8.61 -11.74
CA ASN A 8 -1.70 -7.52 -12.71
C ASN A 8 -2.42 -7.81 -14.05
N PHE A 9 -2.40 -9.06 -14.52
CA PHE A 9 -3.11 -9.47 -15.75
C PHE A 9 -4.63 -9.21 -15.66
N HIS A 10 -5.26 -9.54 -14.54
CA HIS A 10 -6.70 -9.30 -14.34
C HIS A 10 -7.05 -7.83 -14.05
N MET A 11 -6.08 -7.02 -13.60
CA MET A 11 -6.28 -5.57 -13.43
C MET A 11 -6.34 -4.84 -14.79
N GLU A 12 -5.57 -5.29 -15.78
CA GLU A 12 -5.60 -4.74 -17.14
C GLU A 12 -6.81 -5.23 -17.94
N GLN A 13 -7.15 -6.53 -17.82
CA GLN A 13 -8.15 -7.19 -18.65
C GLN A 13 -9.55 -7.28 -18.02
N GLY A 14 -9.66 -7.09 -16.70
CA GLY A 14 -10.86 -7.33 -15.90
C GLY A 14 -11.05 -8.80 -15.51
N ILE A 15 -11.69 -9.04 -14.36
CA ILE A 15 -12.09 -10.37 -13.90
C ILE A 15 -13.37 -10.81 -14.63
N ARG A 16 -13.41 -12.08 -15.06
CA ARG A 16 -14.57 -12.64 -15.76
C ARG A 16 -15.72 -12.90 -14.80
N THR A 17 -16.94 -12.70 -15.27
CA THR A 17 -18.15 -12.90 -14.49
C THR A 17 -18.31 -14.34 -14.00
N GLU A 18 -17.92 -15.32 -14.81
CA GLU A 18 -17.94 -16.73 -14.39
C GLU A 18 -17.02 -16.97 -13.19
N GLN A 19 -15.92 -16.23 -13.08
CA GLN A 19 -15.00 -16.35 -11.95
C GLN A 19 -15.56 -15.70 -10.68
N LEU A 20 -16.26 -14.58 -10.82
CA LEU A 20 -16.96 -13.94 -9.69
C LEU A 20 -18.08 -14.85 -9.16
N LEU A 21 -18.85 -15.46 -10.06
CA LEU A 21 -19.99 -16.30 -9.72
C LEU A 21 -19.61 -17.61 -9.02
N LYS A 22 -18.38 -18.12 -9.18
CA LYS A 22 -17.89 -19.34 -8.48
C LYS A 22 -17.95 -19.25 -6.95
N LYS A 23 -18.05 -18.04 -6.39
CA LYS A 23 -18.14 -17.82 -4.95
C LYS A 23 -19.54 -18.10 -4.38
N TYR A 24 -20.54 -18.19 -5.23
CA TYR A 24 -21.94 -18.25 -4.84
C TYR A 24 -22.55 -19.58 -5.26
N THR A 25 -23.52 -20.06 -4.48
CA THR A 25 -24.13 -21.37 -4.72
C THR A 25 -25.16 -21.29 -5.86
N THR A 26 -25.87 -20.15 -5.95
CA THR A 26 -26.89 -19.94 -6.98
C THR A 26 -26.56 -18.74 -7.86
N TYR A 27 -27.07 -18.75 -9.10
CA TYR A 27 -26.89 -17.61 -10.01
C TYR A 27 -27.52 -16.33 -9.46
N ARG A 28 -28.72 -16.43 -8.87
CA ARG A 28 -29.44 -15.28 -8.32
C ARG A 28 -28.69 -14.61 -7.18
N GLU A 29 -28.14 -15.40 -6.26
CA GLU A 29 -27.28 -14.92 -5.17
C GLU A 29 -26.06 -14.19 -5.74
N GLY A 30 -25.39 -14.79 -6.72
CA GLY A 30 -24.22 -14.17 -7.36
C GLY A 30 -24.55 -12.88 -8.10
N VAL A 31 -25.70 -12.80 -8.78
CA VAL A 31 -26.19 -11.55 -9.41
C VAL A 31 -26.37 -10.46 -8.36
N GLN A 32 -27.12 -10.75 -7.29
CA GLN A 32 -27.38 -9.76 -6.24
C GLN A 32 -26.09 -9.26 -5.58
N ALA A 33 -25.15 -10.15 -5.30
CA ALA A 33 -23.88 -9.77 -4.69
C ALA A 33 -23.01 -8.93 -5.65
N ILE A 34 -22.94 -9.30 -6.93
CA ILE A 34 -22.18 -8.52 -7.93
C ILE A 34 -22.80 -7.12 -8.11
N GLU A 35 -24.13 -7.01 -8.17
CA GLU A 35 -24.82 -5.72 -8.26
C GLU A 35 -24.55 -4.84 -7.04
N GLN A 36 -24.52 -5.43 -5.83
CA GLN A 36 -24.15 -4.71 -4.61
C GLN A 36 -22.72 -4.19 -4.66
N GLU A 37 -21.76 -5.02 -5.07
CA GLU A 37 -20.35 -4.60 -5.22
C GLU A 37 -20.20 -3.50 -6.30
N VAL A 38 -21.01 -3.54 -7.36
CA VAL A 38 -21.07 -2.45 -8.36
C VAL A 38 -21.65 -1.18 -7.74
N ALA A 39 -22.73 -1.28 -6.96
CA ALA A 39 -23.33 -0.14 -6.27
C ALA A 39 -22.38 0.48 -5.23
N CYS A 40 -21.58 -0.34 -4.55
CA CYS A 40 -20.53 0.07 -3.61
C CYS A 40 -19.26 0.61 -4.30
N GLY A 41 -19.17 0.50 -5.63
CA GLY A 41 -18.02 0.97 -6.41
C GLY A 41 -16.75 0.12 -6.27
N THR A 42 -16.83 -1.06 -5.64
CA THR A 42 -15.73 -2.04 -5.51
C THR A 42 -15.55 -2.87 -6.79
N LEU A 43 -16.61 -3.00 -7.59
CA LEU A 43 -16.57 -3.52 -8.95
C LEU A 43 -17.04 -2.47 -9.96
N VAL A 44 -16.34 -2.37 -11.09
CA VAL A 44 -16.74 -1.51 -12.20
C VAL A 44 -16.97 -2.36 -13.45
N PRO A 45 -18.16 -2.37 -14.05
CA PRO A 45 -18.41 -3.13 -15.27
C PRO A 45 -17.58 -2.60 -16.45
N ILE A 46 -16.98 -3.51 -17.21
CA ILE A 46 -16.30 -3.16 -18.47
C ILE A 46 -17.34 -3.23 -19.58
N LYS A 47 -17.93 -2.09 -19.94
CA LYS A 47 -19.05 -2.03 -20.89
C LYS A 47 -18.73 -2.66 -22.25
N SER A 48 -17.51 -2.47 -22.76
CA SER A 48 -17.05 -3.06 -24.03
C SER A 48 -16.95 -4.59 -24.01
N SER A 49 -17.05 -5.24 -22.85
CA SER A 49 -17.06 -6.71 -22.76
C SER A 49 -18.42 -7.34 -23.13
N GLY A 50 -19.48 -6.53 -23.30
CA GLY A 50 -20.83 -7.01 -23.52
C GLY A 50 -21.44 -7.66 -22.27
N SER A 51 -22.62 -8.24 -22.43
CA SER A 51 -23.33 -8.97 -21.39
C SER A 51 -23.24 -10.48 -21.62
N ASN A 52 -23.46 -11.24 -20.55
CA ASN A 52 -23.63 -12.68 -20.64
C ASN A 52 -25.03 -13.01 -21.18
N GLU A 53 -25.22 -14.26 -21.61
CA GLU A 53 -26.49 -14.75 -22.17
C GLU A 53 -27.47 -15.22 -21.08
N LYS A 54 -27.28 -14.80 -19.83
CA LYS A 54 -28.09 -15.23 -18.68
C LYS A 54 -29.13 -14.17 -18.31
N ASN A 55 -30.14 -14.58 -17.54
CA ASN A 55 -31.19 -13.70 -17.05
C ASN A 55 -31.28 -13.78 -15.51
N PRO A 56 -31.09 -12.68 -14.76
CA PRO A 56 -30.73 -11.32 -15.22
C PRO A 56 -29.35 -11.25 -15.88
N PRO A 57 -29.13 -10.35 -16.85
CA PRO A 57 -27.83 -10.23 -17.52
C PRO A 57 -26.81 -9.50 -16.65
N LEU A 58 -25.56 -9.99 -16.68
CA LEU A 58 -24.39 -9.33 -16.10
C LEU A 58 -23.40 -8.98 -17.22
N TYR A 59 -22.56 -7.96 -17.05
CA TYR A 59 -21.43 -7.74 -17.96
C TYR A 59 -20.50 -8.95 -17.97
N ASN A 60 -19.75 -9.21 -19.04
CA ASN A 60 -18.83 -10.35 -19.12
C ASN A 60 -17.55 -10.15 -18.29
N ARG A 61 -17.16 -8.90 -18.04
CA ARG A 61 -15.98 -8.56 -17.24
C ARG A 61 -16.21 -7.36 -16.33
N TYR A 62 -15.52 -7.38 -15.19
CA TYR A 62 -15.49 -6.30 -14.21
C TYR A 62 -14.04 -5.92 -13.88
N ARG A 63 -13.78 -4.64 -13.64
CA ARG A 63 -12.54 -4.15 -13.02
C ARG A 63 -12.73 -4.14 -11.51
N ILE A 64 -11.78 -4.70 -10.77
CA ILE A 64 -11.75 -4.62 -9.31
C ILE A 64 -11.16 -3.26 -8.92
N VAL A 65 -11.93 -2.47 -8.17
CA VAL A 65 -11.47 -1.21 -7.60
C VAL A 65 -10.93 -1.51 -6.21
N LYS A 66 -9.62 -1.32 -6.01
CA LYS A 66 -9.06 -1.39 -4.65
C LYS A 66 -9.73 -0.30 -3.81
N PRO A 67 -10.26 -0.60 -2.62
CA PRO A 67 -10.59 0.46 -1.68
C PRO A 67 -9.32 1.30 -1.51
N LYS A 68 -9.45 2.61 -1.73
CA LYS A 68 -8.37 3.56 -1.47
C LYS A 68 -8.08 3.40 0.02
N LYS A 69 -6.94 2.79 0.34
CA LYS A 69 -6.55 2.53 1.73
C LYS A 69 -6.63 3.88 2.45
N ASP A 70 -7.30 3.92 3.60
CA ASP A 70 -7.30 5.11 4.42
C ASP A 70 -5.85 5.36 4.87
N THR A 71 -5.21 6.26 4.14
CA THR A 71 -3.82 6.66 4.29
C THR A 71 -3.72 7.94 5.10
N LEU A 72 -4.86 8.53 5.51
CA LEU A 72 -4.89 9.73 6.33
C LEU A 72 -4.18 9.50 7.65
N LYS A 73 -4.41 8.33 8.28
CA LYS A 73 -3.69 7.93 9.50
C LYS A 73 -2.17 7.91 9.32
N TYR A 74 -1.68 7.44 8.17
CA TYR A 74 -0.24 7.38 7.90
C TYR A 74 0.33 8.75 7.55
N LYS A 75 -0.46 9.58 6.87
CA LYS A 75 -0.09 10.96 6.59
C LYS A 75 0.08 11.77 7.87
N ILE A 76 -0.87 11.65 8.80
CA ILE A 76 -0.80 12.30 10.12
C ILE A 76 0.42 11.79 10.89
N GLU A 77 0.61 10.46 10.98
CA GLU A 77 1.76 9.84 11.67
C GLU A 77 3.10 10.34 11.12
N LEU A 78 3.26 10.40 9.79
CA LEU A 78 4.48 10.89 9.15
C LEU A 78 4.71 12.40 9.35
N MET A 79 3.66 13.21 9.28
CA MET A 79 3.81 14.67 9.38
C MET A 79 4.04 15.14 10.83
N GLU A 80 3.50 14.43 11.81
CA GLU A 80 3.53 14.88 13.22
C GLU A 80 4.61 14.19 14.06
N SER A 81 4.99 12.95 13.71
CA SER A 81 5.87 12.13 14.58
C SER A 81 7.31 12.01 14.09
N LEU A 82 7.64 12.51 12.90
CA LEU A 82 9.02 12.38 12.38
C LEU A 82 9.93 13.48 12.96
N PRO A 83 11.01 13.11 13.66
CA PRO A 83 12.00 14.06 14.15
C PRO A 83 12.75 14.71 12.98
N GLY A 84 13.23 15.94 13.20
CA GLY A 84 13.86 16.80 12.18
C GLY A 84 14.88 16.18 11.21
N PRO A 85 15.74 15.21 11.61
CA PRO A 85 16.65 14.57 10.66
C PRO A 85 15.99 13.57 9.69
N LEU A 86 14.71 13.24 9.86
CA LEU A 86 14.00 12.29 8.99
C LEU A 86 13.04 13.00 8.05
N ASP A 87 13.23 12.79 6.74
CA ASP A 87 12.36 13.35 5.71
C ASP A 87 11.14 12.44 5.43
N PRO A 88 9.89 12.90 5.65
CA PRO A 88 8.68 12.14 5.34
C PRO A 88 8.36 12.04 3.84
N SER A 89 8.97 12.89 3.00
CA SER A 89 8.53 13.14 1.61
C SER A 89 8.40 11.86 0.78
N TYR A 90 9.37 10.96 0.90
CA TYR A 90 9.33 9.67 0.21
C TYR A 90 8.09 8.86 0.61
N TYR A 91 7.81 8.71 1.91
CA TYR A 91 6.69 7.90 2.39
C TYR A 91 5.31 8.54 2.14
N LEU A 92 5.23 9.87 2.08
CA LEU A 92 4.00 10.60 1.73
C LEU A 92 3.51 10.30 0.31
N HIS A 93 4.40 9.91 -0.60
CA HIS A 93 4.08 9.48 -1.96
C HIS A 93 4.01 7.95 -2.12
N HIS A 94 4.45 7.18 -1.12
CA HIS A 94 4.64 5.73 -1.21
C HIS A 94 4.08 4.96 0.02
N PHE A 95 2.80 5.16 0.34
CA PHE A 95 2.17 4.57 1.53
C PHE A 95 2.27 3.04 1.63
N SER A 96 2.25 2.31 0.50
CA SER A 96 2.42 0.85 0.52
C SER A 96 3.83 0.42 0.93
N GLN A 97 4.83 1.26 0.69
CA GLN A 97 6.19 1.03 1.18
C GLN A 97 6.28 1.38 2.66
N TYR A 98 5.68 2.51 3.06
CA TYR A 98 5.60 2.91 4.46
C TYR A 98 4.98 1.81 5.33
N GLU A 99 3.87 1.20 4.92
CA GLU A 99 3.22 0.16 5.70
C GLU A 99 4.12 -1.05 5.98
N LYS A 100 4.98 -1.43 5.02
CA LYS A 100 5.96 -2.51 5.20
C LYS A 100 7.07 -2.10 6.17
N ASP A 101 7.52 -0.85 6.04
CA ASP A 101 8.66 -0.34 6.79
C ASP A 101 8.28 0.24 8.16
N ARG A 102 6.98 0.45 8.41
CA ARG A 102 6.42 1.14 9.59
C ARG A 102 7.01 0.64 10.91
N PRO A 103 7.17 -0.67 11.18
CA PRO A 103 7.78 -1.13 12.43
C PRO A 103 9.22 -0.63 12.63
N TYR A 104 9.98 -0.41 11.56
CA TYR A 104 11.35 0.09 11.61
C TYR A 104 11.37 1.62 11.70
N VAL A 105 10.51 2.30 10.95
CA VAL A 105 10.36 3.76 11.02
C VAL A 105 9.97 4.18 12.45
N LEU A 106 9.04 3.46 13.09
CA LEU A 106 8.66 3.74 14.48
C LEU A 106 9.81 3.51 15.48
N LYS A 107 10.69 2.52 15.24
CA LYS A 107 11.89 2.32 16.05
C LYS A 107 12.89 3.46 15.88
N MET A 108 13.06 3.95 14.65
CA MET A 108 13.89 5.12 14.35
C MET A 108 13.34 6.38 15.02
N ILE A 109 12.05 6.66 14.87
CA ILE A 109 11.39 7.79 15.55
C ILE A 109 11.66 7.71 17.06
N ARG A 110 11.39 6.55 17.67
CA ARG A 110 11.66 6.34 19.10
C ARG A 110 13.12 6.57 19.48
N PHE A 111 14.06 6.10 18.66
CA PHE A 111 15.49 6.30 18.89
C PHE A 111 15.83 7.79 18.92
N PHE A 112 15.45 8.54 17.89
CA PHE A 112 15.73 9.98 17.79
C PHE A 112 14.95 10.85 18.77
N SER A 113 13.84 10.35 19.35
CA SER A 113 13.11 11.06 20.41
C SER A 113 13.72 10.89 21.81
N LEU A 114 14.82 10.15 21.97
CA LEU A 114 15.54 10.07 23.26
C LEU A 114 16.34 11.35 23.50
N ALA A 115 16.29 11.86 24.73
CA ALA A 115 16.76 13.20 25.11
C ALA A 115 18.26 13.48 24.87
N ASP A 116 19.07 12.46 24.60
CA ASP A 116 20.53 12.56 24.51
C ASP A 116 21.11 12.10 23.16
N VAL A 117 20.27 11.89 22.14
CA VAL A 117 20.74 11.38 20.83
C VAL A 117 21.68 12.37 20.16
N ASP A 118 21.41 13.66 20.23
CA ASP A 118 22.29 14.68 19.65
C ASP A 118 23.66 14.70 20.35
N ALA A 119 23.69 14.52 21.67
CA ALA A 119 24.93 14.41 22.43
C ALA A 119 25.71 13.15 22.04
N LEU A 120 25.05 11.99 21.98
CA LEU A 120 25.64 10.71 21.56
C LEU A 120 26.20 10.75 20.13
N LEU A 121 25.46 11.37 19.20
CA LEU A 121 25.91 11.51 17.81
C LEU A 121 27.09 12.48 17.71
N SER A 122 27.07 13.58 18.47
CA SER A 122 28.19 14.53 18.51
C SER A 122 29.48 13.90 19.06
N GLU A 123 29.35 13.08 20.11
CA GLU A 123 30.46 12.34 20.71
C GLU A 123 31.03 11.31 19.72
N ALA A 124 30.16 10.51 19.08
CA ALA A 124 30.57 9.52 18.10
C ALA A 124 31.29 10.14 16.89
N VAL A 125 30.78 11.27 16.36
CA VAL A 125 31.41 11.99 15.24
C VAL A 125 32.77 12.55 15.65
N SER A 126 32.89 13.07 16.89
CA SER A 126 34.16 13.53 17.45
C SER A 126 35.18 12.40 17.55
N PHE A 127 34.79 11.21 18.02
CA PHE A 127 35.69 10.05 18.09
C PHE A 127 36.17 9.59 16.72
N ILE A 128 35.30 9.61 15.70
CA ILE A 128 35.64 9.23 14.33
C ILE A 128 36.63 10.25 13.73
N HIS A 129 36.40 11.56 13.88
CA HIS A 129 37.33 12.58 13.40
C HIS A 129 38.70 12.45 14.07
N LEU A 130 38.73 12.22 15.38
CA LEU A 130 39.97 12.10 16.14
C LEU A 130 40.78 10.85 15.75
N HIS A 131 40.12 9.74 15.38
CA HIS A 131 40.78 8.56 14.83
C HIS A 131 41.29 8.77 13.40
N ILE A 132 40.52 9.42 12.54
CA ILE A 132 40.93 9.69 11.15
C ILE A 132 42.16 10.61 11.11
N GLU A 133 42.21 11.65 11.95
CA GLU A 133 43.37 12.54 12.02
C GLU A 133 44.65 11.81 12.48
N GLN A 134 44.53 10.87 13.43
CA GLN A 134 45.66 10.06 13.91
C GLN A 134 46.17 9.06 12.85
N GLU A 135 45.30 8.57 11.97
CA GLU A 135 45.66 7.64 10.89
C GLU A 135 46.24 8.35 9.65
N THR A 136 45.91 9.63 9.43
CA THR A 136 46.41 10.43 8.28
C THR A 136 47.77 11.12 8.53
N LEU A 137 48.36 10.97 9.72
CA LEU A 137 49.66 11.54 10.10
C LEU A 137 50.87 10.61 9.81
N PHE A 138 50.69 9.57 8.99
CA PHE A 138 51.76 8.67 8.52
C PHE A 138 51.93 8.69 7.00
#